data_AF-A0A9D7H449-F1
#
_entry.id   AF-A0A9D7H449-F1
#
_cell.length_a   1.000
_cell.length_b   1.000
_cell.length_c   1.000
_cell.angle_alpha   90.00
_cell.angle_beta   90.00
_cell.angle_gamma   90.00
#
_symmetry.space_group_name_H-M   'P 1'
#
loop_
_entity.id
_entity.type
_entity.pdbx_description
1 polymer ?
#
loop_
_entity_poly.entity_id
_entity_poly.type
_entity_poly.pdbx_seq_one_letter_code
_entity_poly.pdbx_strand_id
1 'polypeptide(L)'
;MVRSVALAFCAMASACGAFDPVVGPLNVPLDVSVGLDADTTRRDGAVDAGADGAASDGGESGGDAAPTLHEVRVGPGQRFAPEVLTLRVGDTVRWVWQASGHTVTSGSAGAADGKFCSVSDTNCGSAPSSPAGTVYEHRFDAAGVFPYFCRVHRGEGMTGELTVVP
;
A
#
# COMPACT_ATOMS: atom_id res chain seq x y z
N MET A 1 -37.89 -30.97 32.26
CA MET A 1 -37.15 -29.98 33.08
C MET A 1 -36.33 -29.09 32.15
N VAL A 2 -36.62 -27.80 32.19
CA VAL A 2 -36.08 -26.72 31.34
C VAL A 2 -34.67 -26.35 31.77
N ARG A 3 -33.75 -26.11 30.82
CA ARG A 3 -32.68 -25.10 30.99
C ARG A 3 -32.39 -24.43 29.64
N SER A 4 -33.10 -23.32 29.42
CA SER A 4 -32.87 -22.34 28.35
C SER A 4 -31.50 -21.68 28.50
N VAL A 5 -30.73 -21.62 27.41
CA VAL A 5 -29.55 -20.75 27.30
C VAL A 5 -30.01 -19.45 26.65
N ALA A 6 -29.97 -18.36 27.41
CA ALA A 6 -30.32 -17.03 26.93
C ALA A 6 -29.17 -16.49 26.06
N LEU A 7 -29.45 -16.19 24.79
CA LEU A 7 -28.61 -15.32 23.97
C LEU A 7 -28.83 -13.87 24.41
N ALA A 8 -27.81 -13.26 24.98
CA ALA A 8 -27.76 -11.81 25.18
C ALA A 8 -27.15 -11.16 23.93
N PHE A 9 -28.01 -10.63 23.06
CA PHE A 9 -27.63 -9.66 22.05
C PHE A 9 -27.34 -8.33 22.74
N CYS A 10 -26.08 -7.90 22.79
CA CYS A 10 -25.74 -6.53 23.14
C CYS A 10 -25.55 -5.74 21.84
N ALA A 11 -26.57 -4.93 21.51
CA ALA A 11 -26.48 -3.93 20.46
C ALA A 11 -25.68 -2.73 20.97
N MET A 12 -24.69 -2.26 20.22
CA MET A 12 -24.10 -0.93 20.40
C MET A 12 -24.19 -0.17 19.08
N ALA A 13 -25.28 0.59 18.95
CA ALA A 13 -25.31 1.77 18.12
C ALA A 13 -24.74 2.93 18.93
N SER A 14 -23.76 3.65 18.41
CA SER A 14 -23.39 4.97 18.91
C SER A 14 -23.22 5.90 17.72
N ALA A 15 -24.11 6.88 17.63
CA ALA A 15 -24.20 7.85 16.57
C ALA A 15 -23.53 9.18 16.99
N CYS A 16 -23.04 9.88 15.97
CA CYS A 16 -22.90 11.33 15.83
C CYS A 16 -22.09 12.11 16.88
N GLY A 17 -20.99 12.72 16.41
CA GLY A 17 -20.32 13.85 17.06
C GLY A 17 -19.56 14.66 16.02
N ALA A 18 -20.20 15.70 15.49
CA ALA A 18 -19.55 16.76 14.72
C ALA A 18 -18.77 17.68 15.67
N PHE A 19 -17.58 18.13 15.26
CA PHE A 19 -16.85 19.21 15.92
C PHE A 19 -16.42 20.22 14.86
N ASP A 20 -17.28 21.22 14.66
CA ASP A 20 -16.95 22.53 14.12
C ASP A 20 -16.58 23.46 15.29
N PRO A 21 -15.48 24.20 15.18
CA PRO A 21 -15.46 25.52 15.79
C PRO A 21 -15.05 26.61 14.78
N VAL A 22 -16.05 27.42 14.39
CA VAL A 22 -15.88 28.77 13.81
C VAL A 22 -15.81 29.80 14.94
N VAL A 23 -14.72 30.56 15.01
CA VAL A 23 -14.63 31.98 15.48
C VAL A 23 -13.26 32.50 15.01
N GLY A 24 -13.08 33.38 14.00
CA GLY A 24 -13.42 34.80 13.90
C GLY A 24 -12.25 35.69 14.46
N PRO A 25 -12.05 36.99 14.10
CA PRO A 25 -12.65 37.83 13.05
C PRO A 25 -11.65 38.72 12.23
N LEU A 26 -12.11 39.11 11.03
CA LEU A 26 -12.08 40.46 10.40
C LEU A 26 -10.77 41.28 10.20
N ASN A 27 -10.50 41.56 8.92
CA ASN A 27 -10.37 42.88 8.27
C ASN A 27 -9.02 43.34 7.66
N VAL A 28 -9.17 43.89 6.44
CA VAL A 28 -8.24 44.39 5.40
C VAL A 28 -7.66 45.79 5.76
N PRO A 29 -6.62 46.40 5.10
CA PRO A 29 -6.64 46.92 3.69
C PRO A 29 -5.31 46.72 2.89
N LEU A 30 -5.31 46.48 1.57
CA LEU A 30 -5.12 47.43 0.43
C LEU A 30 -3.98 48.48 0.58
N ASP A 31 -2.90 48.35 -0.22
CA ASP A 31 -2.12 49.40 -0.95
C ASP A 31 -0.82 48.76 -1.53
N VAL A 32 -0.15 49.11 -2.63
CA VAL A 32 -0.26 50.19 -3.61
C VAL A 32 0.45 49.75 -4.90
N SER A 33 -0.02 50.19 -6.07
CA SER A 33 0.74 50.15 -7.32
C SER A 33 1.55 51.44 -7.48
N VAL A 34 2.86 51.37 -7.80
CA VAL A 34 3.71 52.30 -8.59
C VAL A 34 5.20 51.93 -8.37
N GLY A 35 6.17 51.94 -9.29
CA GLY A 35 6.33 52.26 -10.72
C GLY A 35 7.47 51.38 -11.30
N LEU A 36 7.56 51.15 -12.62
CA LEU A 36 8.37 51.93 -13.59
C LEU A 36 9.77 52.20 -13.00
N ASP A 37 10.85 51.58 -13.51
CA ASP A 37 11.68 52.17 -14.57
C ASP A 37 12.23 51.17 -15.59
N ALA A 38 12.35 51.65 -16.83
CA ALA A 38 12.95 51.01 -17.98
C ALA A 38 14.49 51.04 -17.94
N ASP A 39 15.15 50.08 -18.57
CA ASP A 39 16.21 50.45 -19.50
C ASP A 39 16.35 49.47 -20.66
N THR A 40 16.51 50.08 -21.83
CA THR A 40 16.49 49.52 -23.16
C THR A 40 17.89 49.12 -23.57
N THR A 41 18.09 47.86 -23.95
CA THR A 41 19.16 47.51 -24.89
C THR A 41 18.52 46.91 -26.14
N ARG A 42 18.04 47.80 -27.02
CA ARG A 42 17.90 47.51 -28.45
C ARG A 42 19.32 47.46 -29.03
N ARG A 43 19.76 46.29 -29.50
CA ARG A 43 19.80 45.86 -30.92
C ARG A 43 21.01 46.41 -31.71
N ASP A 44 21.98 45.52 -31.90
CA ASP A 44 22.63 45.17 -33.17
C ASP A 44 22.73 43.63 -33.09
N GLY A 45 22.05 42.80 -33.88
CA GLY A 45 22.06 42.72 -35.33
C GLY A 45 22.80 41.44 -35.74
N ALA A 46 22.10 40.30 -35.84
CA ALA A 46 22.46 39.16 -36.72
C ALA A 46 21.36 38.09 -36.64
N VAL A 47 20.81 37.77 -37.80
CA VAL A 47 19.86 36.68 -38.04
C VAL A 47 20.66 35.41 -38.31
N ASP A 48 20.31 34.30 -37.66
CA ASP A 48 20.50 32.95 -38.22
C ASP A 48 19.43 32.02 -37.65
N ALA A 49 18.71 31.36 -38.56
CA ALA A 49 17.68 30.38 -38.28
C ALA A 49 18.32 29.01 -38.01
N GLY A 50 17.85 28.29 -36.99
CA GLY A 50 18.31 26.93 -36.75
C GLY A 50 17.68 26.26 -35.54
N ALA A 51 16.47 25.74 -35.74
CA ALA A 51 15.84 24.60 -35.05
C ALA A 51 16.08 24.42 -33.53
N ASP A 52 15.05 24.85 -32.81
CA ASP A 52 14.49 24.27 -31.59
C ASP A 52 14.60 22.73 -31.49
N GLY A 53 15.69 22.26 -30.91
CA GLY A 53 15.78 20.93 -30.33
C GLY A 53 15.03 20.89 -29.00
N ALA A 54 13.72 20.64 -29.05
CA ALA A 54 12.94 20.28 -27.88
C ALA A 54 13.53 19.01 -27.24
N ALA A 55 14.28 19.18 -26.16
CA ALA A 55 14.50 18.09 -25.21
C ALA A 55 13.11 17.73 -24.67
N SER A 56 12.55 16.64 -25.21
CA SER A 56 11.39 16.01 -24.62
C SER A 56 11.88 15.40 -23.33
N ASP A 57 11.68 16.11 -22.21
CA ASP A 57 11.57 15.47 -20.91
C ASP A 57 10.43 14.47 -21.03
N GLY A 58 10.81 13.22 -21.26
CA GLY A 58 9.94 12.05 -21.20
C GLY A 58 9.47 11.89 -19.76
N GLY A 59 8.51 12.74 -19.38
CA GLY A 59 7.74 12.58 -18.18
C GLY A 59 6.93 11.30 -18.29
N GLU A 60 7.40 10.25 -17.65
CA GLU A 60 6.47 9.34 -16.99
C GLU A 60 6.18 9.96 -15.62
N SER A 61 5.31 10.98 -15.63
CA SER A 61 4.49 11.24 -14.47
C SER A 61 3.64 9.99 -14.30
N GLY A 62 4.16 9.04 -13.51
CA GLY A 62 3.42 7.90 -13.00
C GLY A 62 2.31 8.48 -12.15
N GLY A 63 1.23 8.88 -12.81
CA GLY A 63 0.07 9.47 -12.17
C GLY A 63 -0.41 8.53 -11.08
N ASP A 64 -0.80 9.12 -9.96
CA ASP A 64 -1.32 8.50 -8.75
C ASP A 64 -2.46 7.51 -9.04
N ALA A 65 -2.11 6.33 -9.54
CA ALA A 65 -3.02 5.22 -9.62
C ALA A 65 -3.42 4.86 -8.19
N ALA A 66 -4.71 4.78 -7.93
CA ALA A 66 -5.21 4.42 -6.62
C ALA A 66 -4.61 3.05 -6.20
N PRO A 67 -4.27 2.87 -4.90
CA PRO A 67 -3.85 1.59 -4.37
C PRO A 67 -4.76 0.44 -4.79
N THR A 68 -4.16 -0.65 -5.26
CA THR A 68 -4.86 -1.85 -5.71
C THR A 68 -4.77 -2.96 -4.66
N LEU A 69 -5.85 -3.75 -4.56
CA LEU A 69 -5.88 -4.98 -3.76
C LEU A 69 -5.59 -6.19 -4.64
N HIS A 70 -4.55 -6.95 -4.30
CA HIS A 70 -4.15 -8.18 -4.99
C HIS A 70 -4.44 -9.39 -4.13
N GLU A 71 -5.11 -10.41 -4.68
CA GLU A 71 -5.42 -11.62 -3.93
C GLU A 71 -4.41 -12.75 -4.20
N VAL A 72 -3.98 -13.40 -3.13
CA VAL A 72 -3.19 -14.63 -3.15
C VAL A 72 -3.96 -15.72 -2.44
N ARG A 73 -4.21 -16.83 -3.13
CA ARG A 73 -4.77 -18.04 -2.49
C ARG A 73 -3.67 -18.80 -1.77
N VAL A 74 -3.94 -19.18 -0.52
CA VAL A 74 -3.08 -20.04 0.29
C VAL A 74 -3.67 -21.44 0.29
N GLY A 75 -2.99 -22.38 -0.38
CA GLY A 75 -3.55 -23.69 -0.69
C GLY A 75 -4.74 -23.64 -1.68
N PRO A 76 -5.43 -24.78 -1.91
CA PRO A 76 -5.07 -26.11 -1.42
C PRO A 76 -3.75 -26.61 -2.01
N GLY A 77 -3.10 -27.53 -1.29
CA GLY A 77 -1.74 -27.98 -1.60
C GLY A 77 -0.67 -26.98 -1.13
N GLN A 78 0.59 -27.30 -1.39
CA GLN A 78 1.75 -26.61 -0.81
C GLN A 78 2.19 -25.43 -1.66
N ARG A 79 1.26 -24.49 -1.93
CA ARG A 79 1.49 -23.37 -2.85
C ARG A 79 0.78 -22.09 -2.43
N PHE A 80 1.34 -20.98 -2.90
CA PHE A 80 0.66 -19.70 -3.04
C PHE A 80 0.22 -19.52 -4.50
N ALA A 81 -0.92 -18.90 -4.75
CA ALA A 81 -1.42 -18.68 -6.11
C ALA A 81 -2.05 -17.29 -6.28
N PRO A 82 -1.46 -16.39 -7.08
CA PRO A 82 -0.17 -16.55 -7.77
C PRO A 82 1.02 -16.64 -6.79
N GLU A 83 2.12 -17.25 -7.23
CA GLU A 83 3.35 -17.36 -6.45
C GLU A 83 4.17 -16.06 -6.49
N VAL A 84 4.19 -15.41 -7.65
CA VAL A 84 4.90 -14.16 -7.90
C VAL A 84 3.90 -13.06 -8.26
N LEU A 85 4.06 -11.90 -7.64
CA LEU A 85 3.30 -10.69 -7.96
C LEU A 85 4.22 -9.49 -8.12
N THR A 86 3.86 -8.62 -9.07
CA THR A 86 4.39 -7.25 -9.14
C THR A 86 3.31 -6.30 -8.64
N LEU A 87 3.67 -5.47 -7.67
CA LEU A 87 2.82 -4.51 -6.96
C LEU A 87 3.37 -3.11 -7.17
N ARG A 88 2.57 -2.08 -6.92
CA ARG A 88 3.05 -0.71 -6.76
C ARG A 88 3.12 -0.33 -5.29
N VAL A 89 3.96 0.65 -4.95
CA VAL A 89 3.96 1.23 -3.60
C VAL A 89 2.55 1.70 -3.25
N GLY A 90 2.09 1.30 -2.07
CA GLY A 90 0.77 1.57 -1.55
C GLY A 90 -0.26 0.46 -1.79
N ASP A 91 0.02 -0.53 -2.65
CA ASP A 91 -0.86 -1.68 -2.88
C ASP A 91 -0.98 -2.58 -1.63
N THR A 92 -2.08 -3.34 -1.56
CA THR A 92 -2.34 -4.32 -0.51
C THR A 92 -2.39 -5.72 -1.11
N VAL A 93 -1.75 -6.68 -0.43
CA VAL A 93 -1.94 -8.11 -0.74
C VAL A 93 -2.88 -8.73 0.29
N ARG A 94 -3.88 -9.45 -0.20
CA ARG A 94 -4.83 -10.25 0.59
C ARG A 94 -4.57 -11.73 0.37
N TRP A 95 -4.11 -12.41 1.41
CA TRP A 95 -4.00 -13.86 1.43
C TRP A 95 -5.30 -14.48 1.92
N VAL A 96 -5.83 -15.44 1.17
CA VAL A 96 -7.08 -16.16 1.48
C VAL A 96 -6.80 -17.66 1.58
N TRP A 97 -7.00 -18.24 2.76
CA TRP A 97 -6.76 -19.66 3.00
C TRP A 97 -7.87 -20.51 2.39
N GLN A 98 -7.52 -21.31 1.39
CA GLN A 98 -8.41 -22.31 0.80
C GLN A 98 -8.30 -23.66 1.52
N ALA A 99 -7.23 -23.86 2.30
CA ALA A 99 -7.00 -25.03 3.16
C ALA A 99 -6.36 -24.59 4.49
N SER A 100 -6.50 -25.41 5.53
CA SER A 100 -5.84 -25.20 6.82
C SER A 100 -4.36 -25.62 6.78
N GLY A 101 -3.59 -25.23 7.80
CA GLY A 101 -2.23 -25.74 7.98
C GLY A 101 -1.14 -24.95 7.27
N HIS A 102 -1.44 -23.73 6.83
CA HIS A 102 -0.47 -22.85 6.18
C HIS A 102 -0.23 -21.57 6.98
N THR A 103 0.95 -20.98 6.79
CA THR A 103 1.28 -19.61 7.23
C THR A 103 1.67 -18.76 6.03
N VAL A 104 1.62 -17.44 6.22
CA VAL A 104 2.36 -16.47 5.41
C VAL A 104 3.44 -15.87 6.31
N THR A 105 4.70 -15.93 5.89
CA THR A 105 5.82 -15.44 6.70
C THR A 105 6.87 -14.85 5.77
N SER A 106 7.12 -13.55 5.91
CA SER A 106 8.15 -12.86 5.15
C SER A 106 9.54 -13.37 5.51
N GLY A 107 10.41 -13.45 4.50
CA GLY A 107 11.77 -13.95 4.63
C GLY A 107 12.07 -15.07 3.63
N SER A 108 13.26 -15.64 3.73
CA SER A 108 13.79 -16.60 2.77
C SER A 108 14.57 -17.72 3.47
N ALA A 109 14.79 -18.83 2.78
CA ALA A 109 15.52 -19.99 3.30
C ALA A 109 15.01 -20.52 4.66
N GLY A 110 13.71 -20.34 4.94
CA GLY A 110 13.09 -20.77 6.19
C GLY A 110 13.33 -19.83 7.39
N ALA A 111 14.00 -18.71 7.20
CA ALA A 111 14.21 -17.68 8.21
C ALA A 111 13.22 -16.52 8.01
N ALA A 112 12.48 -16.19 9.06
CA ALA A 112 11.58 -15.03 9.04
C ALA A 112 12.39 -13.73 9.17
N ASP A 113 12.06 -12.72 8.36
CA ASP A 113 12.69 -11.38 8.43
C ASP A 113 11.82 -10.34 9.18
N GLY A 114 10.60 -10.72 9.57
CA GLY A 114 9.73 -9.92 10.43
C GLY A 114 9.03 -8.75 9.74
N LYS A 115 9.09 -8.63 8.41
CA LYS A 115 8.39 -7.57 7.66
C LYS A 115 6.88 -7.75 7.68
N PHE A 116 6.40 -8.98 7.51
CA PHE A 116 4.98 -9.30 7.55
C PHE A 116 4.74 -10.79 7.84
N CYS A 117 3.65 -11.11 8.52
CA CYS A 117 3.24 -12.49 8.74
C CYS A 117 1.79 -12.64 9.14
N SER A 118 1.19 -13.75 8.71
CA SER A 118 -0.18 -14.09 9.08
C SER A 118 -0.32 -14.30 10.58
N VAL A 119 -1.40 -13.85 11.23
CA VAL A 119 -2.54 -13.10 10.66
C VAL A 119 -2.49 -11.60 10.98
N SER A 120 -1.42 -11.12 11.61
CA SER A 120 -1.42 -9.81 12.25
C SER A 120 -0.07 -9.12 12.34
N ASP A 121 0.94 -9.57 11.58
CA ASP A 121 2.29 -8.99 11.58
C ASP A 121 2.98 -9.02 12.95
N THR A 122 2.65 -10.01 13.77
CA THR A 122 3.24 -10.20 15.09
C THR A 122 3.83 -11.60 15.25
N ASN A 123 4.93 -11.68 16.00
CA ASN A 123 5.56 -12.94 16.37
C ASN A 123 5.90 -13.84 15.16
N CYS A 124 6.38 -13.28 14.05
CA CYS A 124 6.56 -14.01 12.78
C CYS A 124 7.43 -15.26 12.88
N GLY A 125 8.38 -15.31 13.83
CA GLY A 125 9.19 -16.49 14.10
C GLY A 125 8.42 -17.68 14.70
N SER A 126 7.23 -17.44 15.27
CA SER A 126 6.40 -18.43 15.97
C SER A 126 4.90 -18.39 15.60
N ALA A 127 4.49 -17.55 14.64
CA ALA A 127 3.11 -17.40 14.22
C ALA A 127 2.44 -18.75 13.89
N PRO A 128 1.23 -19.03 14.44
CA PRO A 128 0.56 -20.31 14.23
C PRO A 128 0.03 -20.45 12.79
N SER A 129 -0.17 -21.70 12.34
CA SER A 129 -0.87 -21.96 11.07
C SER A 129 -2.33 -21.57 11.15
N SER A 130 -2.90 -21.09 10.05
CA SER A 130 -4.29 -20.64 10.00
C SER A 130 -5.25 -21.71 9.46
N PRO A 131 -6.53 -21.70 9.89
CA PRO A 131 -7.58 -22.54 9.31
C PRO A 131 -8.04 -22.04 7.94
N ALA A 132 -8.72 -22.91 7.17
CA ALA A 132 -9.38 -22.52 5.93
C ALA A 132 -10.40 -21.40 6.16
N GLY A 133 -10.55 -20.50 5.19
CA GLY A 133 -11.39 -19.30 5.28
C GLY A 133 -10.73 -18.12 6.00
N THR A 134 -9.52 -18.29 6.55
CA THR A 134 -8.75 -17.17 7.11
C THR A 134 -8.41 -16.17 6.00
N VAL A 135 -8.49 -14.88 6.34
CA VAL A 135 -8.05 -13.77 5.50
C VAL A 135 -7.01 -12.97 6.27
N TYR A 136 -5.93 -12.60 5.60
CA TYR A 136 -4.89 -11.73 6.12
C TYR A 136 -4.49 -10.74 5.02
N GLU A 137 -4.36 -9.47 5.38
CA GLU A 137 -4.02 -8.39 4.47
C GLU A 137 -2.77 -7.65 4.97
N HIS A 138 -1.90 -7.26 4.04
CA HIS A 138 -0.74 -6.41 4.33
C HIS A 138 -0.55 -5.39 3.22
N ARG A 139 -0.35 -4.12 3.59
CA ARG A 139 -0.08 -3.02 2.67
C ARG A 139 1.43 -2.83 2.51
N PHE A 140 1.88 -2.63 1.28
CA PHE A 140 3.29 -2.46 0.95
C PHE A 140 3.59 -1.00 0.64
N ASP A 141 4.08 -0.26 1.64
CA ASP A 141 4.39 1.18 1.51
C ASP A 141 5.84 1.48 1.07
N ALA A 142 6.63 0.45 0.76
CA ALA A 142 8.02 0.60 0.33
C ALA A 142 8.34 -0.30 -0.87
N ALA A 143 9.03 0.26 -1.86
CA ALA A 143 9.54 -0.50 -3.00
C ALA A 143 10.59 -1.52 -2.55
N GLY A 144 10.65 -2.67 -3.23
CA GLY A 144 11.60 -3.73 -2.91
C GLY A 144 11.12 -5.12 -3.33
N VAL A 145 11.95 -6.12 -3.04
CA VAL A 145 11.63 -7.53 -3.23
C VAL A 145 11.38 -8.16 -1.87
N PHE A 146 10.23 -8.83 -1.75
CA PHE A 146 9.73 -9.40 -0.51
C PHE A 146 9.46 -10.90 -0.72
N PRO A 147 10.47 -11.76 -0.51
CA PRO A 147 10.24 -13.20 -0.48
C PRO A 147 9.45 -13.57 0.77
N TYR A 148 8.64 -14.62 0.66
CA TYR A 148 7.91 -15.18 1.79
C TYR A 148 7.72 -16.68 1.62
N PHE A 149 7.39 -17.35 2.71
CA PHE A 149 7.25 -18.80 2.74
C PHE A 149 6.19 -19.25 3.75
N CYS A 150 5.72 -20.49 3.59
CA CYS A 150 4.96 -21.17 4.63
C CYS A 150 5.94 -21.88 5.58
N ARG A 151 5.90 -21.54 6.88
CA ARG A 151 6.78 -22.15 7.90
C ARG A 151 6.57 -23.66 8.02
N VAL A 152 5.33 -24.12 7.84
CA VAL A 152 4.94 -25.54 7.92
C VAL A 152 5.51 -26.34 6.75
N HIS A 153 5.45 -25.79 5.54
CA HIS A 153 5.81 -26.47 4.28
C HIS A 153 7.09 -25.94 3.64
N ARG A 154 7.97 -25.33 4.43
CA ARG A 154 9.24 -24.74 3.94
C ARG A 154 10.17 -25.78 3.30
N GLY A 155 10.14 -27.02 3.79
CA GLY A 155 10.94 -28.13 3.23
C GLY A 155 10.40 -28.66 1.90
N GLU A 156 9.17 -28.29 1.54
CA GLU A 156 8.49 -28.70 0.30
C GLU A 156 8.51 -27.58 -0.76
N GLY A 157 9.17 -26.46 -0.46
CA GLY A 157 9.30 -25.33 -1.40
C GLY A 157 8.07 -24.46 -1.51
N MET A 158 7.20 -24.41 -0.49
CA MET A 158 6.06 -23.48 -0.48
C MET A 158 6.54 -22.04 -0.23
N THR A 159 6.96 -21.38 -1.30
CA THR A 159 7.49 -20.01 -1.34
C THR A 159 6.65 -19.12 -2.23
N GLY A 160 6.80 -17.80 -2.07
CA GLY A 160 6.31 -16.80 -3.00
C GLY A 160 7.18 -15.55 -2.95
N GLU A 161 6.99 -14.67 -3.91
CA GLU A 161 7.77 -13.43 -4.03
C GLU A 161 6.86 -12.26 -4.46
N LEU A 162 7.02 -11.13 -3.79
CA LEU A 162 6.37 -9.88 -4.17
C LEU A 162 7.44 -8.88 -4.59
N THR A 163 7.33 -8.31 -5.77
CA THR A 163 8.14 -7.18 -6.21
C THR A 163 7.30 -5.92 -6.16
N VAL A 164 7.63 -4.99 -5.28
CA VAL A 164 6.97 -3.69 -5.17
C VAL A 164 7.80 -2.67 -5.93
N VAL A 165 7.24 -2.14 -7.02
CA VAL A 165 7.84 -1.05 -7.78
C VAL A 165 7.30 0.30 -7.29
N PRO A 166 8.01 1.41 -7.51
CA PRO A 166 7.50 2.75 -7.22
C PRO A 166 6.13 3.03 -7.83
#